data_AF-A0A350DFJ1-F1
#
_entry.id   AF-A0A350DFJ1-F1
#
_cell.length_a   1.000
_cell.length_b   1.000
_cell.length_c   1.000
_cell.angle_alpha   90.00
_cell.angle_beta   90.00
_cell.angle_gamma   90.00
#
_symmetry.space_group_name_H-M   'P 1'
#
loop_
_entity.id
_entity.type
_entity.pdbx_description
1 polymer ?
#
loop_
_entity_poly.entity_id
_entity_poly.type
_entity_poly.pdbx_seq_one_letter_code
_entity_poly.pdbx_strand_id
1 'polypeptide(L)'
;TDPWMARSMLLIVNTWLGYPYMLLLCMGLIQAIPQDLYEASAVDGGGPLTNLFKITLPLIIKPLTPLLIAAFAFNFNNFVLIALLTGGNPDILGASTPAGTTDLLVSYTYRIAFQDAGQNFGLAAAIATLIFLLVAGMSLLNLRLSKVKV
;
A
#
# COMPACT_ATOMS: atom_id res chain seq x y z
N THR A 1 -14.78 21.68 3.19
CA THR A 1 -14.55 20.51 2.31
C THR A 1 -14.71 19.25 3.14
N ASP A 2 -15.42 18.25 2.62
CA ASP A 2 -15.77 17.04 3.39
C ASP A 2 -14.55 16.09 3.51
N PRO A 3 -14.09 15.77 4.73
CA PRO A 3 -12.94 14.87 4.93
C PRO A 3 -13.14 13.48 4.32
N TRP A 4 -14.37 12.97 4.37
CA TRP A 4 -14.72 11.66 3.81
C TRP A 4 -14.62 11.64 2.29
N MET A 5 -15.09 12.68 1.61
CA MET A 5 -14.97 12.78 0.15
C MET A 5 -13.52 12.88 -0.29
N ALA A 6 -12.70 13.64 0.44
CA ALA A 6 -11.27 13.77 0.15
C ALA A 6 -10.52 12.43 0.29
N ARG A 7 -10.83 11.65 1.33
CA ARG A 7 -10.28 10.29 1.52
C ARG A 7 -10.73 9.32 0.42
N SER A 8 -12.00 9.33 0.07
CA SER A 8 -12.53 8.47 -1.00
C SER A 8 -11.89 8.81 -2.35
N MET A 9 -11.73 10.10 -2.67
CA MET A 9 -11.04 10.54 -3.88
C MET A 9 -9.59 10.03 -3.92
N LEU A 10 -8.86 10.14 -2.80
CA LEU A 10 -7.49 9.63 -2.69
C LEU A 10 -7.42 8.12 -2.93
N LEU A 11 -8.33 7.34 -2.36
CA LEU A 11 -8.38 5.89 -2.57
C LEU A 11 -8.67 5.53 -4.04
N ILE A 12 -9.58 6.26 -4.69
CA ILE A 12 -9.91 6.04 -6.11
C ILE A 12 -8.69 6.32 -6.99
N VAL A 13 -8.03 7.47 -6.81
CA VAL A 13 -6.85 7.83 -7.60
C VAL A 13 -5.68 6.88 -7.32
N ASN A 14 -5.46 6.52 -6.05
CA ASN A 14 -4.43 5.55 -5.68
C ASN A 14 -4.69 4.19 -6.31
N THR A 15 -5.94 3.70 -6.30
CA THR A 15 -6.32 2.43 -6.93
C THR A 15 -6.13 2.50 -8.44
N TRP A 16 -6.48 3.62 -9.07
CA TRP A 16 -6.29 3.82 -10.51
C TRP A 16 -4.81 3.78 -10.91
N LEU A 17 -3.93 4.40 -10.12
CA LEU A 17 -2.48 4.37 -10.34
C LEU A 17 -1.87 2.99 -10.02
N GLY A 18 -2.35 2.30 -8.99
CA GLY A 18 -1.79 1.03 -8.51
C GLY A 18 -2.29 -0.21 -9.25
N TYR A 19 -3.49 -0.16 -9.84
CA TYR A 19 -4.12 -1.32 -10.50
C TYR A 19 -3.27 -1.93 -11.63
N PRO A 20 -2.71 -1.15 -12.58
CA PRO A 20 -1.90 -1.72 -13.67
C PRO A 20 -0.68 -2.48 -13.16
N TYR A 21 -0.04 -1.99 -12.10
CA TYR A 21 1.10 -2.66 -11.46
C TYR A 21 0.69 -4.02 -10.89
N MET A 22 -0.40 -4.07 -10.12
CA MET A 22 -0.88 -5.34 -9.54
C MET A 22 -1.36 -6.31 -10.63
N LEU A 23 -1.99 -5.82 -11.69
CA LEU A 23 -2.43 -6.64 -12.81
C LEU A 23 -1.26 -7.33 -13.52
N LEU A 24 -0.18 -6.60 -13.79
CA LEU A 24 1.02 -7.17 -14.42
C LEU A 24 1.68 -8.23 -13.53
N LEU A 25 1.75 -7.98 -12.22
CA LEU A 25 2.25 -8.96 -11.26
C LEU A 25 1.40 -10.23 -11.24
N CYS A 26 0.08 -10.08 -11.11
CA CYS A 26 -0.84 -11.23 -11.11
C CYS A 26 -0.78 -12.00 -12.43
N MET A 27 -0.70 -11.33 -13.58
CA MET A 27 -0.53 -12.01 -14.87
C MET A 27 0.75 -12.86 -14.91
N GLY A 28 1.88 -12.30 -14.48
CA GLY A 28 3.14 -13.04 -14.42
C GLY A 28 3.07 -14.25 -13.48
N LEU A 29 2.39 -14.12 -12.34
CA LEU A 29 2.21 -15.22 -11.39
C LEU A 29 1.25 -16.30 -11.89
N ILE A 30 0.18 -15.93 -12.61
CA ILE A 30 -0.76 -16.89 -13.22
C ILE A 30 -0.06 -17.71 -14.31
N GLN A 31 0.81 -17.10 -15.12
CA GLN A 31 1.56 -17.80 -16.17
C GLN A 31 2.49 -18.89 -15.64
N ALA A 32 2.89 -18.82 -14.36
CA ALA A 32 3.71 -19.85 -13.72
C ALA A 32 2.90 -21.09 -13.29
N ILE A 33 1.56 -21.04 -13.32
CA ILE A 33 0.69 -22.16 -12.94
C ILE A 33 0.61 -23.16 -14.10
N PRO A 34 0.95 -24.45 -13.90
CA PRO A 34 0.82 -25.48 -14.93
C PRO A 34 -0.62 -25.63 -15.43
N GLN A 35 -0.78 -25.75 -16.75
CA GLN A 35 -2.12 -25.88 -17.38
C GLN A 35 -2.82 -27.20 -16.99
N ASP A 36 -2.04 -28.25 -16.70
CA ASP A 36 -2.53 -29.56 -16.27
C ASP A 36 -3.47 -29.50 -15.05
N LEU A 37 -3.28 -28.53 -14.15
CA LEU A 37 -4.17 -28.34 -12.99
C LEU A 37 -5.58 -27.88 -13.40
N TYR A 38 -5.68 -27.07 -14.45
CA TYR A 38 -6.96 -26.60 -15.00
C TYR A 38 -7.62 -27.67 -15.86
N GLU A 39 -6.84 -28.52 -16.55
CA GLU A 39 -7.38 -29.68 -17.28
C GLU A 39 -7.92 -30.74 -16.33
N ALA A 40 -7.18 -31.06 -15.27
CA ALA A 40 -7.63 -31.98 -14.23
C ALA A 40 -8.93 -31.50 -13.57
N SER A 41 -9.02 -30.20 -13.27
CA SER A 41 -10.25 -29.65 -12.69
C SER A 41 -11.42 -29.67 -13.66
N ALA A 42 -11.19 -29.53 -14.97
CA ALA A 42 -12.23 -29.67 -15.97
C ALA A 42 -12.77 -31.11 -16.05
N VAL A 43 -11.91 -32.12 -15.89
CA VAL A 43 -12.32 -33.53 -15.81
C VAL A 43 -13.14 -33.80 -14.55
N ASP A 44 -12.77 -33.18 -13.43
CA ASP A 44 -13.50 -33.26 -12.15
C ASP A 44 -14.79 -32.42 -12.10
N GLY A 45 -15.18 -31.78 -13.22
CA GLY A 45 -16.40 -30.94 -13.30
C GLY A 45 -16.28 -29.57 -12.62
N GLY A 46 -15.05 -29.11 -12.36
CA GLY A 46 -14.76 -27.80 -11.78
C GLY A 46 -15.08 -26.65 -12.74
N GLY A 47 -15.96 -25.74 -12.30
CA GLY A 47 -16.27 -24.51 -13.04
C GLY A 47 -15.25 -23.38 -12.84
N PRO A 48 -15.43 -22.22 -13.52
CA PRO A 48 -14.50 -21.09 -13.45
C PRO A 48 -14.28 -20.52 -12.04
N LEU A 49 -15.35 -20.46 -11.21
CA LEU A 49 -15.22 -20.02 -9.82
C LEU A 49 -14.44 -21.03 -8.97
N THR A 50 -14.64 -22.33 -9.19
CA THR A 50 -13.89 -23.38 -8.50
C THR A 50 -12.40 -23.25 -8.82
N ASN A 51 -12.06 -23.02 -10.09
CA ASN A 51 -10.68 -22.82 -10.53
C ASN A 51 -10.06 -21.58 -9.89
N LEU A 52 -10.79 -20.47 -9.82
CA LEU A 52 -10.31 -19.24 -9.18
C LEU A 52 -9.99 -19.45 -7.70
N PHE A 53 -10.93 -20.00 -6.92
CA PHE A 53 -10.79 -20.09 -5.46
C PHE A 53 -9.96 -21.30 -4.98
N LYS A 54 -9.95 -22.41 -5.73
CA LYS A 54 -9.23 -23.63 -5.33
C LYS A 54 -7.86 -23.81 -5.98
N ILE A 55 -7.62 -23.23 -7.15
CA ILE A 55 -6.36 -23.41 -7.89
C ILE A 55 -5.60 -22.09 -7.94
N THR A 56 -6.16 -21.10 -8.63
CA THR A 56 -5.46 -19.85 -8.95
C THR A 56 -5.11 -19.06 -7.68
N LEU A 57 -6.10 -18.77 -6.83
CA LEU A 57 -5.91 -17.93 -5.65
C LEU A 57 -4.94 -18.56 -4.62
N PRO A 58 -5.06 -19.84 -4.22
CA PRO A 58 -4.15 -20.44 -3.25
C PRO A 58 -2.70 -20.53 -3.74
N LEU A 59 -2.50 -20.81 -5.04
CA LEU A 59 -1.16 -20.91 -5.62
C LEU A 59 -0.47 -19.55 -5.73
N ILE A 60 -1.22 -18.49 -6.02
CA ILE A 60 -0.69 -17.13 -6.19
C ILE A 60 -0.48 -16.43 -4.85
N ILE A 61 -1.30 -16.69 -3.83
CA ILE A 61 -1.19 -16.04 -2.51
C ILE A 61 0.23 -16.18 -1.93
N LYS A 62 0.87 -17.34 -2.10
CA LYS A 62 2.21 -17.61 -1.55
C LYS A 62 3.28 -16.63 -2.12
N PRO A 63 3.47 -16.50 -3.45
CA PRO A 63 4.36 -15.48 -4.03
C PRO A 63 3.80 -14.05 -3.95
N LEU A 64 2.48 -13.86 -3.86
CA LEU A 64 1.84 -12.54 -3.80
C LEU A 64 1.97 -11.86 -2.43
N THR A 65 2.01 -12.64 -1.34
CA THR A 65 2.11 -12.11 0.04
C THR A 65 3.27 -11.12 0.24
N PRO A 66 4.54 -11.44 -0.12
CA PRO A 66 5.62 -10.48 0.04
C PRO A 66 5.47 -9.25 -0.86
N LEU A 67 4.88 -9.40 -2.05
CA LEU A 67 4.59 -8.28 -2.95
C LEU A 67 3.53 -7.34 -2.37
N LEU A 68 2.48 -7.89 -1.75
CA LEU A 68 1.43 -7.11 -1.08
C LEU A 68 1.99 -6.30 0.08
N ILE A 69 2.86 -6.90 0.90
CA ILE A 69 3.49 -6.20 2.03
C ILE A 69 4.41 -5.09 1.50
N ALA A 70 5.16 -5.33 0.42
CA ALA A 70 6.00 -4.30 -0.20
C ALA A 70 5.14 -3.15 -0.76
N ALA A 71 4.04 -3.46 -1.45
CA ALA A 71 3.09 -2.47 -1.95
C ALA A 71 2.42 -1.68 -0.81
N PHE A 72 2.14 -2.33 0.32
CA PHE A 72 1.63 -1.67 1.52
C PHE A 72 2.66 -0.69 2.10
N ALA A 73 3.92 -1.12 2.25
CA ALA A 73 5.01 -0.26 2.74
C ALA A 73 5.24 0.95 1.83
N PHE A 74 5.12 0.76 0.51
CA PHE A 74 5.17 1.84 -0.47
C PHE A 74 4.01 2.83 -0.28
N ASN A 75 2.77 2.35 -0.17
CA ASN A 75 1.60 3.21 0.02
C ASN A 75 1.60 3.94 1.37
N PHE A 76 2.14 3.33 2.43
CA PHE A 76 2.29 3.95 3.75
C PHE A 76 3.14 5.24 3.71
N ASN A 77 4.09 5.32 2.77
CA ASN A 77 4.99 6.46 2.59
C ASN A 77 4.69 7.26 1.32
N ASN A 78 3.48 7.17 0.77
CA ASN A 78 3.14 7.81 -0.51
C ASN A 78 2.91 9.32 -0.38
N PHE A 79 3.99 10.04 -0.10
CA PHE A 79 4.02 11.49 0.05
C PHE A 79 3.54 12.21 -1.22
N VAL A 80 4.01 11.76 -2.38
CA VAL A 80 3.78 12.43 -3.67
C VAL A 80 2.29 12.51 -3.98
N LEU A 81 1.53 11.42 -3.76
CA LEU A 81 0.09 11.41 -4.00
C LEU A 81 -0.63 12.46 -3.14
N ILE A 82 -0.35 12.49 -1.84
CA ILE A 82 -1.02 13.41 -0.92
C ILE A 82 -0.64 14.85 -1.21
N ALA A 83 0.66 15.13 -1.37
CA ALA A 83 1.17 16.47 -1.59
C ALA A 83 0.62 17.10 -2.88
N LEU A 84 0.52 16.32 -3.96
CA LEU A 84 0.04 16.82 -5.25
C LEU A 84 -1.48 16.88 -5.36
N LEU A 85 -2.21 15.92 -4.77
CA LEU A 85 -3.65 15.80 -4.98
C LEU A 85 -4.48 16.59 -3.97
N THR A 86 -4.11 16.56 -2.69
CA THR A 86 -4.87 17.25 -1.63
C THR A 86 -4.03 18.29 -0.88
N GLY A 87 -2.70 18.22 -0.97
CA GLY A 87 -1.80 18.96 -0.09
C GLY A 87 -2.15 18.70 1.39
N GLY A 88 -2.64 17.49 1.71
CA GLY A 88 -3.12 17.07 3.03
C GLY A 88 -4.48 17.63 3.49
N ASN A 89 -5.09 18.55 2.74
CA ASN A 89 -6.40 19.12 3.09
C ASN A 89 -7.54 18.09 3.10
N PRO A 90 -8.67 18.35 3.78
CA PRO A 90 -8.97 19.50 4.64
C PRO A 90 -8.22 19.52 5.97
N ASP A 91 -7.92 20.70 6.49
CA ASP A 91 -7.17 20.91 7.74
C ASP A 91 -7.96 20.46 8.98
N ILE A 92 -7.25 19.95 10.00
CA ILE A 92 -7.83 19.53 11.27
C ILE A 92 -7.92 20.75 12.19
N LEU A 93 -9.12 21.30 12.32
CA LEU A 93 -9.40 22.44 13.18
C LEU A 93 -9.05 22.12 14.64
N GLY A 94 -8.20 22.94 15.25
CA GLY A 94 -7.79 22.82 16.66
C GLY A 94 -6.54 21.96 16.92
N ALA A 95 -5.85 21.49 15.87
CA ALA A 95 -4.56 20.84 16.04
C ALA A 95 -3.49 21.85 16.49
N SER A 96 -2.67 21.48 17.48
CA SER A 96 -1.52 22.28 17.94
C SER A 96 -0.45 22.49 16.87
N THR A 97 -0.51 21.69 15.81
CA THR A 97 0.40 21.66 14.67
C THR A 97 -0.43 21.55 13.40
N PRO A 98 -0.06 22.25 12.32
CA PRO A 98 -0.73 22.16 11.02
C PRO A 98 -0.84 20.70 10.58
N ALA A 99 -2.06 20.16 10.52
CA ALA A 99 -2.29 18.74 10.27
C ALA A 99 -3.58 18.56 9.48
N GLY A 100 -3.46 17.95 8.30
CA GLY A 100 -4.58 17.68 7.44
C GLY A 100 -5.26 16.33 7.70
N THR A 101 -6.56 16.24 7.48
CA THR A 101 -7.35 15.00 7.61
C THR A 101 -6.98 13.92 6.59
N THR A 102 -6.27 14.30 5.52
CA THR A 102 -5.72 13.38 4.51
C THR A 102 -4.21 13.25 4.56
N ASP A 103 -3.54 13.88 5.53
CA ASP A 103 -2.10 13.73 5.68
C ASP A 103 -1.72 12.32 6.11
N LEU A 104 -0.68 11.80 5.46
CA LEU A 104 0.08 10.66 5.94
C LEU A 104 1.14 11.14 6.92
N LEU A 105 1.69 10.23 7.73
CA LEU A 105 2.79 10.56 8.66
C LEU A 105 3.95 11.28 7.95
N VAL A 106 4.27 10.85 6.72
CA VAL A 106 5.32 11.47 5.90
C VAL A 106 4.96 12.89 5.44
N SER A 107 3.71 13.14 5.02
CA SER A 107 3.29 14.48 4.57
C SER A 107 3.12 15.44 5.73
N TYR A 108 2.65 14.95 6.88
CA TYR A 108 2.63 15.69 8.13
C TYR A 108 4.03 16.11 8.59
N THR A 109 5.00 15.17 8.57
CA THR A 109 6.40 15.48 8.92
C THR A 109 6.98 16.55 8.00
N TYR A 110 6.71 16.45 6.70
CA TYR A 110 7.14 17.45 5.72
C TYR A 110 6.54 18.83 6.01
N ARG A 111 5.25 18.90 6.33
CA ARG A 111 4.56 20.17 6.63
C ARG A 111 5.15 20.85 7.87
N ILE A 112 5.45 20.10 8.92
CA ILE A 112 6.10 20.63 10.13
C ILE A 112 7.51 21.14 9.82
N ALA A 113 8.27 20.42 9.01
CA ALA A 113 9.64 20.78 8.67
C ALA A 113 9.72 22.05 7.80
N PHE A 114 8.81 22.19 6.82
CA PHE A 114 9.02 23.14 5.71
C PHE A 114 7.91 24.16 5.46
N GLN A 115 6.68 23.99 5.96
CA GLN A 115 5.55 24.84 5.55
C GLN A 115 5.04 25.78 6.65
N ASP A 116 4.50 25.28 7.76
CA ASP A 116 3.53 26.08 8.53
C ASP A 116 3.90 26.33 10.02
N ALA A 117 4.95 25.69 10.57
CA ALA A 117 5.22 25.67 12.02
C ALA A 117 6.61 26.20 12.44
N GLY A 118 7.09 27.29 11.84
CA GLY A 118 8.35 27.93 12.29
C GLY A 118 9.59 27.03 12.18
N GLN A 119 9.62 26.14 11.17
CA GLN A 119 10.74 25.22 10.87
C GLN A 119 11.26 24.44 12.08
N ASN A 120 10.41 23.62 12.70
CA ASN A 120 10.84 22.76 13.79
C ASN A 120 11.50 21.47 13.27
N PHE A 121 12.74 21.61 12.78
CA PHE A 121 13.52 20.50 12.23
C PHE A 121 13.79 19.39 13.25
N GLY A 122 13.90 19.72 14.54
CA GLY A 122 14.12 18.74 15.61
C GLY A 122 12.93 17.81 15.79
N LEU A 123 11.72 18.36 15.83
CA LEU A 123 10.50 17.56 15.92
C LEU A 123 10.27 16.74 14.63
N ALA A 124 10.52 17.33 13.47
CA ALA A 124 10.42 16.62 12.20
C ALA A 124 11.42 15.45 12.10
N ALA A 125 12.67 15.62 12.54
CA ALA A 125 13.67 14.56 12.55
C ALA A 125 13.30 13.41 13.52
N ALA A 126 12.72 13.73 14.68
CA ALA A 126 12.23 12.72 15.61
C ALA A 126 11.09 11.89 15.01
N ILE A 127 10.12 12.52 14.35
CA ILE A 127 9.01 11.82 13.67
C ILE A 127 9.54 11.00 12.48
N ALA A 128 10.46 11.55 11.68
CA ALA A 128 11.08 10.82 10.57
C ALA A 128 11.81 9.56 11.06
N THR A 129 12.49 9.63 12.20
CA THR A 129 13.13 8.47 12.83
C THR A 129 12.11 7.43 13.27
N LEU A 130 10.97 7.83 13.83
CA LEU A 130 9.87 6.91 14.17
C LEU A 130 9.27 6.24 12.93
N ILE A 131 9.03 6.98 11.85
CA ILE A 131 8.56 6.43 10.57
C ILE A 131 9.58 5.43 10.04
N PHE A 132 10.87 5.77 10.08
CA PHE A 132 11.94 4.87 9.67
C PHE A 132 11.91 3.57 10.47
N LEU A 133 11.78 3.61 11.79
CA LEU A 133 11.70 2.40 12.62
C LEU A 133 10.47 1.54 12.29
N LEU A 134 9.31 2.15 12.06
CA LEU A 134 8.09 1.45 11.67
C LEU A 134 8.25 0.76 10.31
N VAL A 135 8.74 1.47 9.30
CA VAL A 135 8.93 0.95 7.94
C VAL A 135 10.05 -0.08 7.90
N ALA A 136 11.14 0.14 8.61
CA ALA A 136 12.23 -0.84 8.76
C ALA A 136 11.73 -2.11 9.46
N GLY A 137 10.89 -1.98 10.49
CA GLY A 137 10.22 -3.11 11.13
C GLY A 137 9.35 -3.89 10.15
N MET A 138 8.51 -3.21 9.38
CA MET A 138 7.67 -3.82 8.34
C MET A 138 8.50 -4.50 7.23
N SER A 139 9.59 -3.87 6.82
CA SER A 139 10.53 -4.44 5.83
C SER A 139 11.24 -5.68 6.37
N LEU A 140 11.67 -5.66 7.63
CA LEU A 140 12.24 -6.84 8.30
C LEU A 140 11.23 -7.98 8.39
N LEU A 141 9.96 -7.68 8.71
CA LEU A 141 8.88 -8.66 8.69
C LEU A 141 8.65 -9.22 7.29
N ASN A 142 8.63 -8.37 6.26
CA ASN A 142 8.54 -8.77 4.86
C ASN A 142 9.66 -9.75 4.48
N LEU A 143 10.90 -9.42 4.83
CA LEU A 143 12.07 -10.26 4.55
C LEU A 143 12.04 -11.57 5.34
N ARG A 144 11.60 -11.55 6.60
CA ARG A 144 11.44 -12.79 7.39
C ARG A 144 10.36 -13.68 6.81
N LEU A 145 9.19 -13.14 6.45
CA LEU A 145 8.11 -13.89 5.82
C LEU A 145 8.51 -14.43 4.44
N SER A 146 9.28 -13.65 3.67
CA SER A 146 9.81 -14.08 2.36
C SER A 146 10.85 -15.19 2.48
N LYS A 147 11.70 -15.16 3.50
CA LYS A 147 12.75 -16.17 3.73
C LYS A 147 12.23 -17.50 4.28
N VAL A 148 10.98 -17.58 4.74
CA VAL A 148 10.44 -18.78 5.42
C VAL A 148 10.07 -19.92 4.47
N LYS A 149 10.17 -19.79 3.14
CA LYS A 149 10.02 -20.93 2.22
C LYS A 149 10.89 -20.76 0.95
N VAL A 150 12.17 -21.08 1.08
CA VAL A 150 12.91 -21.77 0.00
C VAL A 150 12.81 -23.25 0.32
#